data_AF-A0A1S7S843-F1
#
_entry.id   AF-A0A1S7S843-F1
#
_cell.length_a   1.000
_cell.length_b   1.000
_cell.length_c   1.000
_cell.angle_alpha   90.00
_cell.angle_beta   90.00
_cell.angle_gamma   90.00
#
_symmetry.space_group_name_H-M   'P 1'
#
loop_
_entity.id
_entity.type
_entity.pdbx_description
1 polymer ?
#
loop_
_entity_poly.entity_id
_entity_poly.type
_entity_poly.pdbx_seq_one_letter_code
_entity_poly.pdbx_strand_id
1 'polypeptide(L)'
;MSTIEKAAASTTTIQDHAGTALEALQSGFNGRIVNGYGIYVDPSGRRRDLLEARKAIDAALAVMEAAKWPTEAEYDLAEQA
;
A
#
# COMPACT_ATOMS: atom_id res chain seq x y z
N MET A 1 12.06 -11.35 -18.52
CA MET A 1 10.73 -10.87 -18.12
C MET A 1 10.24 -9.83 -19.10
N SER A 2 9.04 -10.04 -19.66
CA SER A 2 8.27 -9.08 -20.47
C SER A 2 7.89 -7.84 -19.65
N THR A 3 7.43 -6.77 -20.32
CA THR A 3 6.91 -5.58 -19.63
C THR A 3 5.75 -5.95 -18.69
N ILE A 4 4.89 -6.89 -19.11
CA ILE A 4 3.75 -7.37 -18.33
C ILE A 4 4.21 -8.10 -17.07
N GLU A 5 5.19 -9.01 -17.18
CA GLU A 5 5.73 -9.73 -16.01
C GLU A 5 6.37 -8.76 -14.99
N LYS A 6 7.07 -7.73 -15.47
CA LYS A 6 7.63 -6.68 -14.58
C LYS A 6 6.54 -5.87 -13.91
N ALA A 7 5.50 -5.47 -14.63
CA ALA A 7 4.37 -4.72 -14.08
C ALA A 7 3.57 -5.55 -13.06
N ALA A 8 3.43 -6.87 -13.30
CA ALA A 8 2.83 -7.78 -12.34
C ALA A 8 3.65 -7.87 -11.04
N ALA A 9 4.98 -7.97 -11.13
CA ALA A 9 5.85 -7.96 -9.95
C ALA A 9 5.77 -6.63 -9.18
N SER A 10 5.74 -5.49 -9.87
CA SER A 10 5.50 -4.18 -9.24
C SER A 10 4.14 -4.13 -8.55
N THR A 11 3.09 -4.68 -9.18
CA THR A 11 1.74 -4.77 -8.59
C THR A 11 1.77 -5.56 -7.27
N THR A 12 2.41 -6.73 -7.24
CA THR A 12 2.57 -7.50 -6.00
C THR A 12 3.27 -6.68 -4.92
N THR A 13 4.37 -6.02 -5.26
CA THR A 13 5.14 -5.21 -4.29
C THR A 13 4.30 -4.04 -3.74
N ILE A 14 3.51 -3.38 -4.60
CA ILE A 14 2.58 -2.31 -4.20
C ILE A 14 1.53 -2.87 -3.23
N GLN A 15 0.97 -4.05 -3.50
CA GLN A 15 -0.01 -4.69 -2.63
C GLN A 15 0.58 -5.06 -1.27
N ASP A 16 1.82 -5.55 -1.22
CA ASP A 16 2.50 -5.87 0.05
C ASP A 16 2.68 -4.61 0.93
N HIS A 17 3.10 -3.50 0.32
CA HIS A 17 3.20 -2.21 1.02
C HIS A 17 1.83 -1.67 1.46
N ALA A 18 0.81 -1.75 0.59
CA ALA A 18 -0.55 -1.35 0.93
C ALA A 18 -1.13 -2.20 2.07
N GLY A 19 -0.85 -3.51 2.08
CA GLY A 19 -1.22 -4.42 3.16
C GLY A 19 -0.59 -4.01 4.50
N THR A 20 0.71 -3.70 4.49
CA THR A 20 1.41 -3.19 5.69
C THR A 20 0.75 -1.91 6.23
N ALA A 21 0.38 -0.98 5.34
CA ALA A 21 -0.30 0.24 5.75
C ALA A 21 -1.68 -0.05 6.37
N LEU A 22 -2.43 -0.99 5.77
CA LEU A 22 -3.73 -1.41 6.26
C LEU A 22 -3.63 -2.06 7.65
N GLU A 23 -2.66 -2.94 7.87
CA GLU A 23 -2.42 -3.59 9.17
C GLU A 23 -2.12 -2.55 10.26
N ALA A 24 -1.24 -1.59 9.97
CA ALA A 24 -0.92 -0.51 10.91
C ALA A 24 -2.17 0.31 11.27
N LEU A 25 -3.00 0.65 10.27
CA LEU A 25 -4.25 1.38 10.50
C LEU A 25 -5.28 0.52 11.25
N GLN A 26 -5.40 -0.76 10.95
CA GLN A 26 -6.35 -1.65 11.64
C GLN A 26 -6.00 -1.84 13.12
N SER A 27 -4.70 -1.97 13.44
CA SER A 27 -4.23 -2.04 14.83
C SER A 27 -4.69 -0.83 15.66
N GLY A 28 -4.65 0.36 15.06
CA GLY A 28 -4.89 1.60 15.79
C GLY A 28 -6.26 2.25 15.64
N PHE A 29 -6.96 1.97 14.55
CA PHE A 29 -8.13 2.74 14.10
C PHE A 29 -9.31 1.86 13.71
N ASN A 30 -9.23 0.54 13.91
CA ASN A 30 -10.40 -0.30 13.81
C ASN A 30 -11.34 -0.05 15.00
N GLY A 31 -12.33 0.81 14.78
CA GLY A 31 -13.26 1.28 15.81
C GLY A 31 -12.77 2.54 16.54
N ARG A 32 -13.56 2.99 17.53
CA ARG A 32 -13.29 4.23 18.28
C ARG A 32 -12.62 3.91 19.61
N ILE A 33 -11.29 3.86 19.63
CA ILE A 33 -10.48 3.57 20.83
C ILE A 33 -10.20 4.86 21.62
N VAL A 34 -11.21 5.36 22.33
CA VAL A 34 -11.14 6.60 23.12
C VAL A 34 -11.56 6.37 24.57
N ASN A 35 -11.10 7.23 25.48
CA ASN A 35 -11.49 7.24 26.90
C ASN A 35 -12.89 7.84 27.10
N GLY A 36 -13.36 7.91 28.35
CA GLY A 36 -14.68 8.48 28.69
C GLY A 36 -14.89 9.96 28.33
N TYR A 37 -13.83 10.67 27.94
CA TYR A 37 -13.87 12.05 27.44
C TYR A 37 -13.78 12.15 25.92
N GLY A 38 -13.75 11.02 25.20
CA GLY A 38 -13.65 11.00 23.74
C GLY A 38 -12.23 11.25 23.19
N ILE A 39 -11.21 11.21 24.05
CA ILE A 39 -9.79 11.38 23.69
C ILE A 39 -9.15 10.00 23.50
N TYR A 40 -8.24 9.82 22.54
CA TYR A 40 -7.52 8.56 22.38
C TYR A 40 -6.91 8.08 23.69
N VAL A 41 -7.11 6.80 24.02
CA VAL A 41 -6.53 6.18 25.23
C VAL A 41 -5.00 6.19 25.17
N ASP A 42 -4.44 6.02 23.97
CA ASP A 42 -3.00 6.07 23.71
C ASP A 42 -2.69 6.92 22.46
N PRO A 43 -2.64 8.25 22.57
CA PRO A 43 -2.36 9.13 21.43
C PRO A 43 -0.97 8.88 20.80
N SER A 44 0.02 8.47 21.59
CA SER A 44 1.37 8.19 21.12
C SER A 44 1.41 6.93 20.24
N GLY A 45 0.72 5.87 20.65
CA GLY A 45 0.51 4.68 19.83
C GLY A 45 -0.22 5.00 18.53
N ARG A 46 -1.32 5.78 18.58
CA ARG A 46 -2.03 6.23 17.37
C ARG A 46 -1.13 7.02 16.42
N ARG A 47 -0.27 7.89 16.96
CA ARG A 47 0.71 8.63 16.14
C ARG A 47 1.71 7.70 15.48
N ARG A 48 2.23 6.71 16.19
CA ARG A 48 3.17 5.71 15.64
C ARG A 48 2.51 4.94 14.49
N ASP A 49 1.31 4.41 14.72
CA ASP A 49 0.60 3.61 13.73
C ASP A 49 0.31 4.43 12.44
N LEU A 50 -0.03 5.72 12.58
CA LEU A 50 -0.17 6.63 11.43
C LEU A 50 1.15 6.87 10.68
N LEU A 51 2.27 6.99 11.40
CA LEU A 51 3.58 7.16 10.77
C LEU A 51 4.03 5.89 10.04
N GLU A 52 3.76 4.72 10.59
CA GLU A 52 4.03 3.43 9.95
C GLU A 52 3.19 3.26 8.68
N ALA A 53 1.88 3.54 8.76
CA ALA A 53 1.01 3.53 7.60
C ALA A 53 1.47 4.50 6.51
N ARG A 54 1.83 5.74 6.88
CA ARG A 54 2.38 6.73 5.95
C ARG A 54 3.64 6.21 5.25
N LYS A 55 4.60 5.66 6.00
CA LYS A 55 5.85 5.15 5.42
C LYS A 55 5.58 4.05 4.39
N ALA A 56 4.64 3.14 4.69
CA ALA A 56 4.27 2.07 3.78
C ALA A 56 3.55 2.61 2.53
N ILE A 57 2.66 3.60 2.67
CA ILE A 57 2.02 4.29 1.54
C ILE A 57 3.06 4.99 0.66
N ASP A 58 3.99 5.73 1.26
CA ASP A 58 5.06 6.43 0.53
C ASP A 58 5.92 5.42 -0.28
N ALA A 59 6.19 4.24 0.29
CA ALA A 59 6.90 3.17 -0.42
C ALA A 59 6.08 2.57 -1.58
N ALA A 60 4.78 2.33 -1.37
CA ALA A 60 3.88 1.84 -2.43
C ALA A 60 3.81 2.84 -3.61
N LEU A 61 3.68 4.13 -3.31
CA LEU A 61 3.65 5.19 -4.32
C LEU A 61 4.97 5.27 -5.09
N ALA A 62 6.11 5.17 -4.41
CA ALA A 62 7.41 5.17 -5.08
C ALA A 62 7.56 4.00 -6.09
N VAL A 63 7.07 2.80 -5.75
CA VAL A 63 7.05 1.67 -6.68
C VAL A 63 6.09 1.93 -7.84
N MET A 64 4.92 2.51 -7.56
CA MET A 64 3.92 2.84 -8.57
C MET A 64 4.42 3.86 -9.59
N GLU A 65 5.16 4.88 -9.14
CA GLU A 65 5.79 5.91 -9.97
C GLU A 65 6.95 5.35 -10.81
N ALA A 66 7.73 4.44 -10.25
CA ALA A 66 8.87 3.82 -10.95
C ALA A 66 8.45 2.71 -11.93
N ALA A 67 7.25 2.15 -11.78
CA ALA A 67 6.77 1.05 -12.61
C ALA A 67 6.51 1.50 -14.05
N LYS A 68 7.02 0.72 -15.01
CA LYS A 68 6.60 0.83 -16.41
C LYS A 68 5.34 -0.01 -16.60
N TRP A 69 4.21 0.67 -16.74
CA TRP A 69 2.93 0.01 -17.03
C TRP A 69 2.87 -0.44 -18.49
N PRO A 70 2.34 -1.64 -18.79
CA PRO A 70 2.27 -2.12 -20.16
C PRO A 70 1.26 -1.32 -20.97
N THR A 71 1.56 -1.16 -22.25
CA THR A 71 0.66 -0.58 -23.25
C THR A 71 -0.29 -1.63 -23.81
N GLU A 72 -1.39 -1.21 -24.45
CA GLU A 72 -2.34 -2.12 -25.13
C GLU A 72 -1.62 -3.02 -26.15
N ALA A 73 -0.72 -2.46 -26.96
CA ALA A 73 0.05 -3.24 -27.93
C ALA A 73 0.95 -4.31 -27.29
N GLU A 74 1.47 -4.07 -26.09
CA GLU A 74 2.25 -5.08 -25.36
C GLU A 74 1.37 -6.22 -24.85
N TYR A 75 0.08 -5.96 -24.55
CA TYR A 75 -0.90 -6.99 -24.22
C TYR A 75 -1.33 -7.79 -25.46
N ASP A 76 -1.64 -7.11 -26.57
CA ASP A 76 -2.05 -7.77 -27.82
C ASP A 76 -0.98 -8.74 -28.34
N LEU A 77 0.30 -8.33 -28.26
CA LEU A 77 1.43 -9.20 -28.63
C LEU A 77 1.57 -10.41 -27.71
N ALA A 78 1.22 -10.28 -26.43
CA ALA A 78 1.31 -11.38 -25.47
C ALA A 78 0.17 -12.38 -25.62
N GLU A 79 -1.02 -11.94 -26.06
CA GLU A 79 -2.18 -12.82 -26.30
C GLU A 79 -2.07 -13.62 -27.60
N GLN A 80 -1.28 -13.13 -28.57
CA GLN A 80 -1.03 -13.77 -29.86
C GLN A 80 0.16 -14.76 -29.86
N ALA A 81 0.93 -14.81 -28.76
CA ALA A 81 2.14 -15.64 -28.61
C ALA A 81 1.84 -16.99 -27.93
#